data_AF-A0A2S4Y340-F1
#
_entry.id   AF-A0A2S4Y340-F1
#
_cell.length_a   1.000
_cell.length_b   1.000
_cell.length_c   1.000
_cell.angle_alpha   90.00
_cell.angle_beta   90.00
_cell.angle_gamma   90.00
#
_symmetry.space_group_name_H-M   'P 1'
#
loop_
_entity.id
_entity.type
_entity.pdbx_description
1 polymer ?
#
loop_
_entity_poly.entity_id
_entity_poly.type
_entity_poly.pdbx_seq_one_letter_code
_entity_poly.pdbx_strand_id
1 'polypeptide(L)'
;MLDIAEELHRWAEQGRDFAVATVVAVGGSAPRSPGAALAVDSEGTAIGSVSGGCVEGAVYDLCTQALQDGTTVRERFGYSDEDAFAVGLTCGGVVEVLVTPVRADAPDRPVLAAALAAAAAGGTAAVVRVAEGPAHLLGRALLVHPDGSYEGSLGEGPDLDRVAAAETQAMLATGRTGTFPVAADGTHCETDLTLFAESSVPPARMIVFGAIDFAAALVRVGKFLGHHVTVCDARPVFATRARFPEADEIVVDWPHRYLRRTGTDDRTVLCVLTHDAKFDVPLLAEALSMPAAFIGAMGSRRTHEDRNRRLREAGVTETQLARLRSPIGLDLGARTPEETALSIAAEIIATRHGGTGVPLTGATVPIHRTRERGEGRRREGPASVTGLLVPGPALAYNSSGRAGRASTRRTRDADGRQLA
;
A
#
# COMPACT_ATOMS: atom_id res chain seq x y z
N MET A 1 -5.73 -1.43 17.02
CA MET A 1 -5.83 -2.38 18.14
C MET A 1 -5.41 -3.78 17.74
N LEU A 2 -5.69 -4.21 16.51
CA LEU A 2 -5.28 -5.55 16.05
C LEU A 2 -3.75 -5.72 15.93
N ASP A 3 -2.98 -4.63 15.95
CA ASP A 3 -1.51 -4.64 15.95
C ASP A 3 -0.89 -5.15 17.27
N ILE A 4 -1.65 -5.11 18.37
CA ILE A 4 -1.29 -5.63 19.71
C ILE A 4 -2.30 -6.70 20.17
N ALA A 5 -2.86 -7.45 19.21
CA ALA A 5 -3.97 -8.36 19.47
C ALA A 5 -3.63 -9.50 20.43
N GLU A 6 -2.40 -10.00 20.41
CA GLU A 6 -1.97 -11.14 21.24
C GLU A 6 -2.03 -10.79 22.74
N GLU A 7 -1.49 -9.65 23.14
CA GLU A 7 -1.57 -9.13 24.50
C GLU A 7 -3.00 -8.80 24.92
N LEU A 8 -3.75 -8.10 24.06
CA LEU A 8 -5.12 -7.70 24.38
C LEU A 8 -6.07 -8.89 24.48
N HIS A 9 -5.90 -9.91 23.63
CA HIS A 9 -6.65 -11.16 23.74
C HIS A 9 -6.37 -11.83 25.09
N ARG A 10 -5.10 -11.87 25.52
CA ARG A 10 -4.71 -12.41 26.83
C ARG A 10 -5.38 -11.65 27.98
N TRP A 11 -5.44 -10.32 27.92
CA TRP A 11 -6.14 -9.52 28.93
C TRP A 11 -7.65 -9.79 28.93
N ALA A 12 -8.26 -9.94 27.75
CA ALA A 12 -9.67 -10.27 27.62
C ALA A 12 -10.00 -11.64 28.25
N GLU A 13 -9.18 -12.67 27.99
CA GLU A 13 -9.30 -14.02 28.57
C GLU A 13 -9.15 -14.03 30.10
N GLN A 14 -8.33 -13.13 30.62
CA GLN A 14 -8.16 -12.94 32.07
C GLN A 14 -9.31 -12.16 32.72
N GLY A 15 -10.30 -11.72 31.94
CA GLY A 15 -11.40 -10.89 32.44
C GLY A 15 -10.95 -9.50 32.87
N ARG A 16 -9.77 -9.05 32.44
CA ARG A 16 -9.22 -7.73 32.81
C ARG A 16 -9.92 -6.64 32.04
N ASP A 17 -10.14 -5.51 32.69
CA ASP A 17 -10.65 -4.31 32.07
C ASP A 17 -9.49 -3.48 31.54
N PHE A 18 -9.64 -2.94 30.34
CA PHE A 18 -8.62 -2.13 29.69
C PHE A 18 -9.25 -1.11 28.76
N ALA A 19 -8.54 -0.03 28.47
CA ALA A 19 -8.87 0.89 27.40
C ALA A 19 -7.83 0.80 26.29
N VAL A 20 -8.27 0.92 25.04
CA VAL A 20 -7.39 0.89 23.87
C VAL A 20 -7.57 2.17 23.04
N ALA A 21 -6.51 2.94 22.92
CA ALA A 21 -6.39 4.05 21.99
C ALA A 21 -5.92 3.52 20.63
N THR A 22 -6.71 3.73 19.58
CA THR A 22 -6.34 3.37 18.20
C THR A 22 -6.22 4.62 17.35
N VAL A 23 -5.13 4.79 16.60
CA VAL A 23 -5.02 5.85 15.59
C VAL A 23 -6.05 5.60 14.49
N VAL A 24 -7.02 6.51 14.33
CA VAL A 24 -8.09 6.38 13.33
C VAL A 24 -7.87 7.28 12.11
N ALA A 25 -7.19 8.42 12.30
CA ALA A 25 -6.85 9.32 11.22
C ALA A 25 -5.47 9.95 11.45
N VAL A 26 -4.81 10.31 10.34
CA VAL A 26 -3.50 10.97 10.35
C VAL A 26 -3.51 12.13 9.34
N GLY A 27 -2.93 13.25 9.73
CA GLY A 27 -2.69 14.40 8.87
C GLY A 27 -1.21 14.74 8.81
N GLY A 28 -0.71 15.09 7.64
CA GLY A 28 0.72 15.41 7.46
C GLY A 28 1.64 14.23 7.78
N SER A 29 2.84 14.54 8.27
CA SER A 29 3.88 13.55 8.58
C SER A 29 3.66 12.97 9.98
N ALA A 30 2.67 12.10 10.16
CA ALA A 30 2.48 11.36 11.40
C ALA A 30 3.41 10.13 11.48
N PRO A 31 3.93 9.78 12.66
CA PRO A 31 4.94 8.72 12.82
C PRO A 31 4.36 7.30 12.75
N ARG A 32 3.06 7.12 13.01
CA ARG A 32 2.36 5.84 12.96
C ARG A 32 1.12 5.94 12.09
N SER A 33 0.80 4.86 11.39
CA SER A 33 -0.35 4.78 10.49
C SER A 33 -1.65 4.46 11.24
N PRO A 34 -2.82 4.69 10.62
CA PRO A 34 -4.09 4.22 11.17
C PRO A 34 -4.05 2.73 11.53
N GLY A 35 -4.59 2.40 12.70
CA GLY A 35 -4.58 1.06 13.31
C GLY A 35 -3.53 0.88 14.42
N ALA A 36 -2.46 1.69 14.42
CA ALA A 36 -1.51 1.69 15.52
C ALA A 36 -2.21 1.94 16.85
N ALA A 37 -1.92 1.13 17.87
CA ALA A 37 -2.60 1.23 19.15
C ALA A 37 -1.68 1.30 20.36
N LEU A 38 -2.21 1.93 21.41
CA LEU A 38 -1.72 1.89 22.78
C LEU A 38 -2.88 1.43 23.67
N ALA A 39 -2.62 0.57 24.64
CA ALA A 39 -3.63 0.15 25.60
C ALA A 39 -3.13 0.26 27.03
N VAL A 40 -4.05 0.54 27.94
CA VAL A 40 -3.81 0.63 29.38
C VAL A 40 -4.85 -0.22 30.10
N ASP A 41 -4.40 -1.14 30.96
CA ASP A 41 -5.31 -1.93 31.80
C ASP A 41 -5.67 -1.24 33.12
N SER A 42 -6.58 -1.85 33.87
CA SER A 42 -7.03 -1.37 35.19
C SER A 42 -5.94 -1.28 36.26
N GLU A 43 -4.77 -1.89 36.04
CA GLU A 43 -3.62 -1.84 36.94
C GLU A 43 -2.59 -0.78 36.51
N GLY A 44 -2.83 -0.09 35.39
CA GLY A 44 -1.92 0.93 34.83
C GLY A 44 -0.80 0.36 33.97
N THR A 45 -0.86 -0.92 33.58
CA THR A 45 0.12 -1.47 32.62
C THR A 45 -0.18 -0.94 31.23
N ALA A 46 0.82 -0.35 30.58
CA ALA A 46 0.71 0.15 29.21
C ALA A 46 1.44 -0.75 28.21
N ILE A 47 0.83 -0.97 27.05
CA ILE A 47 1.43 -1.69 25.91
C ILE A 47 1.15 -0.95 24.60
N GLY A 48 1.96 -1.19 23.58
CA GLY A 48 1.80 -0.57 22.26
C GLY A 48 2.30 0.87 22.18
N SER A 49 2.07 1.52 21.03
CA SER A 49 2.46 2.91 20.79
C SER A 49 1.71 3.51 19.59
N VAL A 50 1.25 4.75 19.78
CA VAL A 50 0.52 5.52 18.77
C VAL A 50 1.37 6.60 18.09
N SER A 51 2.52 7.00 18.65
CA SER A 51 3.36 8.02 18.04
C SER A 51 4.88 7.80 18.10
N GLY A 52 5.35 6.85 18.92
CA GLY A 52 6.77 6.63 19.15
C GLY A 52 7.40 7.55 20.20
N GLY A 53 6.59 8.20 21.05
CA GLY A 53 7.03 8.87 22.28
C GLY A 53 6.51 10.29 22.51
N CYS A 54 5.88 10.93 21.53
CA CYS A 54 5.47 12.35 21.63
C CYS A 54 4.19 12.56 22.45
N VAL A 55 3.18 11.70 22.25
CA VAL A 55 1.83 11.88 22.86
C VAL A 55 1.45 10.74 23.80
N GLU A 56 2.33 9.77 24.02
CA GLU A 56 2.07 8.54 24.80
C GLU A 56 1.58 8.83 26.22
N GLY A 57 2.15 9.82 26.91
CA GLY A 57 1.71 10.20 28.25
C GLY A 57 0.26 10.71 28.28
N ALA A 58 -0.08 11.62 27.37
CA ALA A 58 -1.45 12.14 27.26
C ALA A 58 -2.45 11.04 26.85
N VAL A 59 -2.05 10.15 25.95
CA VAL A 59 -2.89 9.03 25.51
C VAL A 59 -3.07 7.99 26.63
N TYR A 60 -2.05 7.77 27.46
CA TYR A 60 -2.14 6.95 28.66
C TYR A 60 -3.16 7.51 29.65
N ASP A 61 -3.11 8.82 29.91
CA ASP A 61 -4.05 9.50 30.81
C ASP A 61 -5.48 9.41 30.28
N LEU A 62 -5.68 9.62 28.96
CA LEU A 62 -6.98 9.43 28.31
C LEU A 62 -7.50 8.00 28.40
N CYS A 63 -6.64 6.99 28.23
CA CYS A 63 -7.05 5.59 28.41
C CYS A 63 -7.50 5.33 29.85
N THR A 64 -6.76 5.84 30.82
CA THR A 64 -7.10 5.71 32.24
C THR A 64 -8.44 6.38 32.55
N GLN A 65 -8.66 7.59 32.04
CA GLN A 65 -9.91 8.33 32.21
C GLN A 65 -11.11 7.64 31.53
N ALA A 66 -10.96 7.21 30.28
CA ALA A 66 -12.00 6.51 29.54
C ALA A 66 -12.40 5.18 30.22
N LEU A 67 -11.44 4.50 30.86
CA LEU A 67 -11.70 3.28 31.62
C LEU A 67 -12.55 3.55 32.87
N GLN A 68 -12.25 4.65 33.58
CA GLN A 68 -13.01 5.10 34.75
C GLN A 68 -14.43 5.53 34.36
N ASP A 69 -14.56 6.36 33.33
CA ASP A 69 -15.84 6.91 32.87
C ASP A 69 -16.70 5.87 32.15
N GLY A 70 -16.07 4.85 31.56
CA GLY A 70 -16.74 3.86 30.72
C GLY A 70 -17.22 4.42 29.38
N THR A 71 -16.66 5.55 28.95
CA THR A 71 -17.06 6.26 27.73
C THR A 71 -15.97 6.21 26.66
N THR A 72 -16.38 5.99 25.41
CA THR A 72 -15.48 6.11 24.25
C THR A 72 -15.24 7.59 23.96
N VAL A 73 -13.98 7.96 23.73
CA VAL A 73 -13.62 9.34 23.36
C VAL A 73 -12.73 9.35 22.12
N ARG A 74 -12.84 10.41 21.31
CA ARG A 74 -11.93 10.69 20.20
C ARG A 74 -11.18 11.97 20.51
N GLU A 75 -9.86 11.91 20.36
CA GLU A 75 -8.98 13.04 20.64
C GLU A 75 -8.03 13.31 19.47
N ARG A 76 -7.72 14.58 19.23
CA ARG A 76 -6.86 15.03 18.14
C ARG A 76 -5.59 15.66 18.69
N PHE A 77 -4.45 15.05 18.39
CA PHE A 77 -3.13 15.56 18.75
C PHE A 77 -2.42 16.14 17.53
N GLY A 78 -1.96 17.38 17.62
CA GLY A 78 -1.25 18.06 16.54
C GLY A 78 -0.60 19.35 17.01
N TYR A 79 0.27 19.91 16.19
CA TYR A 79 0.84 21.23 16.44
C TYR A 79 -0.13 22.30 15.89
N SER A 80 -0.74 23.11 16.75
CA SER A 80 -1.42 24.35 16.36
C SER A 80 -0.56 25.53 16.81
N ASP A 81 -0.42 26.56 15.96
CA ASP A 81 0.32 27.78 16.33
C ASP A 81 -0.38 28.57 17.46
N GLU A 82 -1.62 28.21 17.81
CA GLU A 82 -2.42 28.87 18.84
C GLU A 82 -2.28 28.22 20.24
N ASP A 83 -1.85 26.96 20.34
CA ASP A 83 -1.64 26.25 21.60
C ASP A 83 -0.18 25.84 21.81
N ALA A 84 0.65 26.80 22.24
CA ALA A 84 2.05 26.55 22.61
C ALA A 84 2.25 25.55 23.78
N PHE A 85 1.16 25.09 24.40
CA PHE A 85 1.12 24.11 25.50
C PHE A 85 0.46 22.78 25.14
N ALA A 86 -0.09 22.61 23.93
CA ALA A 86 -0.69 21.34 23.51
C ALA A 86 0.39 20.28 23.28
N VAL A 87 0.14 19.05 23.75
CA VAL A 87 1.03 17.90 23.51
C VAL A 87 0.97 17.57 22.02
N GLY A 88 1.97 18.02 21.28
CA GLY A 88 2.04 17.93 19.83
C GLY A 88 3.08 16.94 19.31
N LEU A 89 2.92 16.54 18.05
CA LEU A 89 3.91 15.71 17.36
C LEU A 89 5.08 16.58 16.86
N THR A 90 6.30 16.22 17.25
CA THR A 90 7.53 16.94 16.84
C THR A 90 7.82 16.86 15.34
N CYS A 91 7.24 15.89 14.64
CA CYS A 91 7.34 15.72 13.19
C CYS A 91 6.38 16.63 12.39
N GLY A 92 5.57 17.47 13.06
CA GLY A 92 4.62 18.39 12.41
C GLY A 92 3.36 17.72 11.85
N GLY A 93 3.12 16.45 12.20
CA GLY A 93 1.91 15.73 11.85
C GLY A 93 0.76 15.97 12.85
N VAL A 94 -0.40 15.42 12.50
CA VAL A 94 -1.58 15.32 13.35
C VAL A 94 -1.99 13.85 13.42
N VAL A 95 -2.33 13.37 14.60
CA VAL A 95 -2.94 12.04 14.81
C VAL A 95 -4.24 12.19 15.55
N GLU A 96 -5.23 11.41 15.13
CA GLU A 96 -6.50 11.30 15.85
C GLU A 96 -6.63 9.90 16.39
N VAL A 97 -6.93 9.79 17.68
CA VAL A 97 -7.06 8.51 18.38
C VAL A 97 -8.50 8.32 18.85
N LEU A 98 -9.03 7.12 18.65
CA LEU A 98 -10.28 6.66 19.27
C LEU A 98 -9.91 5.79 20.47
N VAL A 99 -10.24 6.24 21.67
CA VAL A 99 -10.03 5.54 22.94
C VAL A 99 -11.31 4.80 23.29
N THR A 100 -11.27 3.47 23.23
CA THR A 100 -12.42 2.60 23.52
C THR A 100 -12.16 1.83 24.81
N PRO A 101 -12.97 2.01 25.86
CA PRO A 101 -12.92 1.17 27.05
C PRO A 101 -13.55 -0.20 26.77
N VAL A 102 -12.85 -1.27 27.16
CA VAL A 102 -13.26 -2.66 27.04
C VAL A 102 -13.45 -3.23 28.44
N ARG A 103 -14.58 -2.87 29.05
CA ARG A 103 -14.95 -3.28 30.41
C ARG A 103 -15.86 -4.50 30.41
N ALA A 104 -15.88 -5.25 31.50
CA ALA A 104 -16.70 -6.46 31.64
C ALA A 104 -18.20 -6.21 31.38
N ASP A 105 -18.69 -5.01 31.68
CA ASP A 105 -20.07 -4.56 31.48
C ASP A 105 -20.33 -3.95 30.10
N ALA A 106 -19.31 -3.75 29.27
CA ALA A 106 -19.45 -3.11 27.97
C ALA A 106 -20.13 -4.06 26.95
N PRO A 107 -21.19 -3.61 26.26
CA PRO A 107 -21.95 -4.45 25.33
C PRO A 107 -21.12 -4.94 24.13
N ASP A 108 -20.10 -4.18 23.72
CA ASP A 108 -19.23 -4.51 22.59
C ASP A 108 -18.03 -5.40 23.00
N ARG A 109 -17.82 -5.69 24.29
CA ARG A 109 -16.70 -6.54 24.76
C ARG A 109 -16.63 -7.90 24.05
N PRO A 110 -17.73 -8.65 23.86
CA PRO A 110 -17.67 -9.94 23.17
C PRO A 110 -17.19 -9.81 21.72
N VAL A 111 -17.64 -8.78 21.00
CA VAL A 111 -17.27 -8.52 19.60
C VAL A 111 -15.78 -8.17 19.51
N LEU A 112 -15.31 -7.28 20.38
CA LEU A 112 -13.89 -6.89 20.42
C LEU A 112 -13.00 -8.06 20.84
N ALA A 113 -13.41 -8.86 21.83
CA ALA A 113 -12.68 -10.05 22.26
C ALA A 113 -12.58 -11.10 21.15
N ALA A 114 -13.66 -11.33 20.41
CA ALA A 114 -13.66 -12.24 19.26
C ALA A 114 -12.74 -11.74 18.13
N ALA A 115 -12.74 -10.43 17.84
CA ALA A 115 -11.82 -9.83 16.87
C ALA A 115 -10.35 -10.00 17.29
N LEU A 116 -10.04 -9.78 18.57
CA LEU A 116 -8.72 -9.97 19.15
C LEU A 116 -8.27 -11.43 19.08
N ALA A 117 -9.15 -12.38 19.42
CA ALA A 117 -8.87 -13.81 19.33
C ALA A 117 -8.57 -14.24 17.88
N ALA A 118 -9.39 -13.78 16.92
CA ALA A 118 -9.18 -14.07 15.50
C ALA A 118 -7.82 -13.54 15.00
N ALA A 119 -7.47 -12.30 15.37
CA ALA A 119 -6.19 -11.70 15.00
C ALA A 119 -4.99 -12.39 15.67
N ALA A 120 -5.08 -12.71 16.96
CA ALA A 120 -4.05 -13.44 17.70
C ALA A 120 -3.80 -14.85 17.15
N ALA A 121 -4.83 -15.50 16.60
CA ALA A 121 -4.72 -16.77 15.90
C ALA A 121 -4.17 -16.66 14.46
N GLY A 122 -3.84 -15.45 13.99
CA GLY A 122 -3.41 -15.20 12.60
C GLY A 122 -4.55 -15.33 11.57
N GLY A 123 -5.80 -15.26 12.03
CA GLY A 123 -6.99 -15.34 11.21
C GLY A 123 -7.28 -14.08 10.41
N THR A 124 -8.12 -14.23 9.40
CA THR A 124 -8.62 -13.14 8.56
C THR A 124 -9.93 -12.62 9.12
N ALA A 125 -9.93 -11.43 9.70
CA ALA A 125 -11.12 -10.77 10.22
C ALA A 125 -10.91 -9.26 10.28
N ALA A 126 -11.99 -8.48 10.26
CA ALA A 126 -11.93 -7.04 10.47
C ALA A 126 -12.85 -6.61 11.59
N VAL A 127 -12.44 -5.59 12.34
CA VAL A 127 -13.33 -4.88 13.27
C VAL A 127 -13.63 -3.50 12.70
N VAL A 128 -14.90 -3.13 12.62
CA VAL A 128 -15.33 -1.79 12.24
C VAL A 128 -15.99 -1.11 13.44
N ARG A 129 -15.60 0.14 13.70
CA ARG A 129 -16.09 0.93 14.84
C ARG A 129 -16.58 2.30 14.37
N VAL A 130 -17.58 2.85 15.05
CA VAL A 130 -17.95 4.27 14.85
C VAL A 130 -16.86 5.16 15.41
N ALA A 131 -16.18 5.90 14.55
CA ALA A 131 -15.11 6.83 14.90
C ALA A 131 -15.58 8.30 14.93
N GLU A 132 -16.70 8.61 14.27
CA GLU A 132 -17.36 9.92 14.30
C GLU A 132 -18.86 9.73 14.20
N GLY A 133 -19.61 10.52 14.97
CA GLY A 133 -21.07 10.48 15.01
C GLY A 133 -21.62 10.88 16.38
N PRO A 134 -22.93 10.65 16.62
CA PRO A 134 -23.55 10.83 17.92
C PRO A 134 -22.82 10.10 19.04
N ALA A 135 -22.71 10.73 20.21
CA ALA A 135 -21.92 10.22 21.34
C ALA A 135 -22.35 8.81 21.80
N HIS A 136 -23.63 8.46 21.70
CA HIS A 136 -24.14 7.14 22.08
C HIS A 136 -23.72 6.01 21.12
N LEU A 137 -23.23 6.35 19.92
CA LEU A 137 -22.76 5.39 18.92
C LEU A 137 -21.24 5.24 18.90
N LEU A 138 -20.49 6.17 19.49
CA LEU A 138 -19.02 6.14 19.42
C LEU A 138 -18.44 4.85 20.01
N GLY A 139 -17.59 4.18 19.23
CA GLY A 139 -16.94 2.93 19.61
C GLY A 139 -17.79 1.67 19.46
N ARG A 140 -19.10 1.79 19.13
CA ARG A 140 -19.93 0.63 18.76
C ARG A 140 -19.28 -0.13 17.63
N ALA A 141 -19.32 -1.47 17.69
CA ALA A 141 -18.46 -2.29 16.86
C ALA A 141 -19.21 -3.41 16.12
N LEU A 142 -18.69 -3.77 14.93
CA LEU A 142 -18.95 -5.05 14.28
C LEU A 142 -17.64 -5.81 14.08
N LEU A 143 -17.70 -7.12 14.23
CA LEU A 143 -16.71 -8.06 13.71
C LEU A 143 -17.20 -8.55 12.36
N VAL A 144 -16.37 -8.44 11.33
CA VAL A 144 -16.69 -8.82 9.94
C VAL A 144 -15.75 -9.93 9.50
N HIS A 145 -16.33 -11.02 8.99
CA HIS A 145 -15.63 -12.20 8.51
C HIS A 145 -15.41 -12.16 6.99
N PRO A 146 -14.49 -12.97 6.43
CA PRO A 146 -14.17 -12.94 4.99
C PRO A 146 -15.34 -13.30 4.08
N ASP A 147 -16.28 -14.12 4.57
CA ASP A 147 -17.48 -14.53 3.84
C ASP A 147 -18.59 -13.46 3.85
N GLY A 148 -18.37 -12.33 4.53
CA GLY A 148 -19.32 -11.23 4.66
C GLY A 148 -20.31 -11.38 5.81
N SER A 149 -20.25 -12.48 6.56
CA SER A 149 -20.97 -12.59 7.84
C SER A 149 -20.37 -11.64 8.87
N TYR A 150 -21.18 -11.21 9.83
CA TYR A 150 -20.75 -10.28 10.88
C TYR A 150 -21.45 -10.52 12.21
N GLU A 151 -20.82 -10.04 13.28
CA GLU A 151 -21.29 -10.10 14.67
C GLU A 151 -21.27 -8.70 15.30
N GLY A 152 -22.21 -8.40 16.19
CA GLY A 152 -22.34 -7.09 16.84
C GLY A 152 -23.44 -6.21 16.23
N SER A 153 -23.51 -4.95 16.66
CA SER A 153 -24.38 -3.93 16.05
C SER A 153 -23.88 -2.51 16.31
N LEU A 154 -23.93 -1.66 15.29
CA LEU A 154 -23.58 -0.24 15.38
C LEU A 154 -24.67 0.60 16.06
N GLY A 155 -25.88 0.06 16.28
CA GLY A 155 -26.92 0.66 17.15
C GLY A 155 -28.11 1.33 16.46
N GLU A 156 -28.00 1.76 15.20
CA GLU A 156 -29.07 2.49 14.48
C GLU A 156 -29.95 1.60 13.58
N GLY A 157 -29.62 0.30 13.45
CA GLY A 157 -30.45 -0.67 12.74
C GLY A 157 -29.67 -1.61 11.80
N PRO A 158 -30.33 -2.65 11.27
CA PRO A 158 -29.67 -3.70 10.49
C PRO A 158 -29.18 -3.23 9.11
N ASP A 159 -29.68 -2.12 8.59
CA ASP A 159 -29.29 -1.59 7.28
C ASP A 159 -27.90 -0.94 7.34
N LEU A 160 -27.65 -0.15 8.39
CA LEU A 160 -26.34 0.40 8.69
C LEU A 160 -25.31 -0.73 8.89
N ASP A 161 -25.67 -1.76 9.67
CA ASP A 161 -24.78 -2.89 9.94
C ASP A 161 -24.38 -3.63 8.65
N ARG A 162 -25.35 -3.86 7.74
CA ARG A 162 -25.09 -4.50 6.44
C ARG A 162 -24.20 -3.67 5.53
N VAL A 163 -24.42 -2.36 5.45
CA VAL A 163 -23.59 -1.46 4.62
C VAL A 163 -22.16 -1.39 5.17
N ALA A 164 -22.03 -1.23 6.50
CA ALA A 164 -20.74 -1.22 7.18
C ALA A 164 -19.99 -2.53 6.98
N ALA A 165 -20.66 -3.68 7.11
CA ALA A 165 -20.06 -4.99 6.88
C ALA A 165 -19.58 -5.17 5.44
N ALA A 166 -20.38 -4.78 4.44
CA ALA A 166 -20.01 -4.90 3.03
C ALA A 166 -18.77 -4.06 2.66
N GLU A 167 -18.71 -2.80 3.11
CA GLU A 167 -17.55 -1.94 2.86
C GLU A 167 -16.30 -2.43 3.61
N THR A 168 -16.49 -2.87 4.86
CA THR A 168 -15.42 -3.46 5.68
C THR A 168 -14.88 -4.75 5.06
N GLN A 169 -15.74 -5.60 4.49
CA GLN A 169 -15.34 -6.82 3.78
C GLN A 169 -14.46 -6.47 2.57
N ALA A 170 -14.78 -5.41 1.82
CA ALA A 170 -13.96 -4.94 0.71
C ALA A 170 -12.58 -4.43 1.19
N MET A 171 -12.52 -3.77 2.34
CA MET A 171 -11.25 -3.37 2.96
C MET A 171 -10.46 -4.59 3.45
N LEU A 172 -11.12 -5.57 4.07
CA LEU A 172 -10.52 -6.83 4.54
C LEU A 172 -9.90 -7.63 3.39
N ALA A 173 -10.62 -7.76 2.26
CA ALA A 173 -10.13 -8.46 1.07
C ALA A 173 -8.81 -7.88 0.53
N THR A 174 -8.57 -6.59 0.73
CA THR A 174 -7.34 -5.90 0.31
C THR A 174 -6.32 -5.70 1.44
N GLY A 175 -6.66 -6.14 2.66
CA GLY A 175 -5.85 -5.96 3.87
C GLY A 175 -5.65 -4.49 4.22
N ARG A 176 -6.68 -3.65 4.02
CA ARG A 176 -6.65 -2.21 4.29
C ARG A 176 -7.27 -1.90 5.64
N THR A 177 -6.67 -0.93 6.32
CA THR A 177 -7.19 -0.30 7.55
C THR A 177 -7.38 1.19 7.27
N GLY A 178 -8.45 1.78 7.77
CA GLY A 178 -8.76 3.19 7.56
C GLY A 178 -10.22 3.53 7.78
N THR A 179 -10.57 4.78 7.52
CA THR A 179 -11.93 5.30 7.67
C THR A 179 -12.71 5.33 6.37
N PHE A 180 -14.03 5.25 6.49
CA PHE A 180 -14.97 5.53 5.40
C PHE A 180 -16.27 6.14 5.95
N PRO A 181 -16.89 7.08 5.22
CA PRO A 181 -18.15 7.68 5.64
C PRO A 181 -19.33 6.75 5.30
N VAL A 182 -20.36 6.78 6.16
CA VAL A 182 -21.64 6.07 5.95
C VAL A 182 -22.77 6.98 6.44
N ALA A 183 -23.93 6.91 5.80
CA ALA A 183 -25.12 7.58 6.33
C ALA A 183 -25.80 6.73 7.39
N ALA A 184 -26.37 7.40 8.40
CA ALA A 184 -27.07 6.72 9.49
C ALA A 184 -28.28 5.90 8.98
N ASP A 185 -28.94 6.33 7.90
CA ASP A 185 -30.05 5.60 7.26
C ASP A 185 -29.60 4.54 6.24
N GLY A 186 -28.29 4.37 6.04
CA GLY A 186 -27.70 3.46 5.06
C GLY A 186 -27.70 3.97 3.61
N THR A 187 -28.11 5.21 3.33
CA THR A 187 -28.14 5.79 1.98
C THR A 187 -26.98 6.74 1.72
N HIS A 188 -26.27 6.64 0.59
CA HIS A 188 -25.02 7.40 0.36
C HIS A 188 -25.16 8.93 0.12
N CYS A 189 -26.27 9.57 0.53
CA CYS A 189 -26.58 10.95 0.13
C CYS A 189 -26.23 12.02 1.18
N GLU A 190 -26.31 11.72 2.48
CA GLU A 190 -25.91 12.62 3.57
C GLU A 190 -25.22 11.79 4.67
N THR A 191 -23.90 11.97 4.86
CA THR A 191 -23.09 11.10 5.71
C THR A 191 -22.96 11.67 7.11
N ASP A 192 -23.66 11.06 8.07
CA ASP A 192 -23.64 11.48 9.48
C ASP A 192 -22.61 10.71 10.34
N LEU A 193 -22.05 9.61 9.80
CA LEU A 193 -21.12 8.74 10.53
C LEU A 193 -19.81 8.55 9.76
N THR A 194 -18.70 8.53 10.50
CA THR A 194 -17.42 8.02 9.99
C THR A 194 -17.09 6.73 10.72
N LEU A 195 -16.95 5.64 9.96
CA LEU A 195 -16.54 4.35 10.48
C LEU A 195 -15.04 4.16 10.29
N PHE A 196 -14.40 3.45 11.22
CA PHE A 196 -13.01 3.03 11.15
C PHE A 196 -12.94 1.50 11.11
N ALA A 197 -12.51 0.95 9.98
CA ALA A 197 -12.27 -0.47 9.81
C ALA A 197 -10.80 -0.81 9.98
N GLU A 198 -10.53 -1.82 10.79
CA GLU A 198 -9.21 -2.36 11.04
C GLU A 198 -9.18 -3.84 10.63
N SER A 199 -8.31 -4.17 9.68
CA SER A 199 -8.22 -5.52 9.11
C SER A 199 -7.04 -6.29 9.71
N SER A 200 -7.32 -7.47 10.25
CA SER A 200 -6.32 -8.52 10.50
C SER A 200 -6.36 -9.50 9.33
N VAL A 201 -5.21 -9.65 8.68
CA VAL A 201 -5.06 -10.55 7.54
C VAL A 201 -3.71 -11.26 7.64
N PRO A 202 -3.61 -12.54 7.26
CA PRO A 202 -2.33 -13.22 7.20
C PRO A 202 -1.40 -12.52 6.20
N PRO A 203 -0.06 -12.67 6.33
CA PRO A 203 0.92 -12.12 5.39
C PRO A 203 0.54 -12.39 3.92
N ALA A 204 0.64 -11.37 3.07
CA ALA A 204 0.33 -11.52 1.65
C ALA A 204 1.32 -12.49 1.00
N ARG A 205 0.84 -13.36 0.10
CA ARG A 205 1.70 -14.34 -0.56
C ARG A 205 2.56 -13.68 -1.65
N MET A 206 3.84 -13.99 -1.68
CA MET A 206 4.71 -13.74 -2.82
C MET A 206 5.20 -15.09 -3.36
N ILE A 207 4.83 -15.42 -4.59
CA ILE A 207 5.22 -16.68 -5.23
C ILE A 207 6.24 -16.38 -6.32
N VAL A 208 7.46 -16.85 -6.12
CA VAL A 208 8.58 -16.69 -7.04
C VAL A 208 8.73 -17.97 -7.86
N PHE A 209 8.40 -17.89 -9.15
CA PHE A 209 8.52 -18.99 -10.09
C PHE A 209 9.85 -18.92 -10.84
N GLY A 210 10.72 -19.89 -10.60
CA GLY A 210 12.07 -19.96 -11.15
C GLY A 210 13.12 -19.71 -10.08
N ALA A 211 13.79 -20.77 -9.66
CA ALA A 211 14.82 -20.79 -8.61
C ALA A 211 16.20 -20.41 -9.18
N ILE A 212 16.30 -19.25 -9.82
CA ILE A 212 17.58 -18.70 -10.33
C ILE A 212 18.24 -17.80 -9.27
N ASP A 213 19.47 -17.35 -9.51
CA ASP A 213 20.21 -16.56 -8.50
C ASP A 213 19.53 -15.24 -8.14
N PHE A 214 18.82 -14.62 -9.10
CA PHE A 214 17.99 -13.42 -8.87
C PHE A 214 16.83 -13.67 -7.89
N ALA A 215 16.34 -14.91 -7.79
CA ALA A 215 15.25 -15.25 -6.89
C ALA A 215 15.67 -15.08 -5.42
N ALA A 216 16.94 -15.32 -5.08
CA ALA A 216 17.40 -15.20 -3.69
C ALA A 216 17.31 -13.75 -3.21
N ALA A 217 17.74 -12.79 -4.04
CA ALA A 217 17.60 -11.38 -3.72
C ALA A 217 16.13 -10.96 -3.57
N LEU A 218 15.26 -11.44 -4.47
CA LEU A 218 13.82 -11.13 -4.40
C LEU A 218 13.15 -11.76 -3.18
N VAL A 219 13.54 -12.97 -2.78
CA VAL A 219 13.05 -13.62 -1.55
C VAL A 219 13.35 -12.75 -0.33
N ARG A 220 14.58 -12.27 -0.19
CA ARG A 220 14.97 -11.39 0.93
C ARG A 220 14.14 -10.11 0.97
N VAL A 221 13.95 -9.47 -0.18
CA VAL A 221 13.13 -8.25 -0.26
C VAL A 221 11.66 -8.56 0.03
N GLY A 222 11.13 -9.69 -0.45
CA GLY A 222 9.77 -10.14 -0.14
C GLY A 222 9.57 -10.35 1.37
N LYS A 223 10.52 -11.03 2.03
CA LYS A 223 10.50 -11.22 3.49
C LYS A 223 10.60 -9.90 4.25
N PHE A 224 11.47 -8.99 3.80
CA PHE A 224 11.58 -7.64 4.36
C PHE A 224 10.26 -6.86 4.29
N LEU A 225 9.50 -7.01 3.20
CA LEU A 225 8.18 -6.41 3.02
C LEU A 225 7.05 -7.15 3.75
N GLY A 226 7.35 -8.21 4.52
CA GLY A 226 6.38 -8.97 5.29
C GLY A 226 5.54 -9.94 4.47
N HIS A 227 6.02 -10.39 3.30
CA HIS A 227 5.35 -11.44 2.53
C HIS A 227 5.61 -12.85 3.09
N HIS A 228 4.65 -13.74 2.88
CA HIS A 228 4.88 -15.19 2.91
C HIS A 228 5.41 -15.63 1.55
N VAL A 229 6.70 -15.97 1.47
CA VAL A 229 7.42 -16.19 0.22
C VAL A 229 7.53 -17.69 -0.07
N THR A 230 6.96 -18.11 -1.20
CA THR A 230 7.14 -19.46 -1.77
C THR A 230 8.06 -19.37 -2.99
N VAL A 231 9.10 -20.20 -3.05
CA VAL A 231 9.90 -20.42 -4.27
C VAL A 231 9.45 -21.72 -4.94
N CYS A 232 9.07 -21.66 -6.22
CA CYS A 232 8.65 -22.82 -7.00
C CYS A 232 9.52 -23.00 -8.26
N ASP A 233 10.10 -24.17 -8.44
CA ASP A 233 10.83 -24.55 -9.66
C ASP A 233 10.64 -26.05 -9.94
N ALA A 234 10.56 -26.44 -11.21
CA ALA A 234 10.38 -27.85 -11.57
C ALA A 234 11.64 -28.70 -11.32
N ARG A 235 12.78 -28.05 -11.08
CA ARG A 235 14.09 -28.72 -10.98
C ARG A 235 14.54 -28.79 -9.52
N PRO A 236 14.64 -30.00 -8.92
CA PRO A 236 14.98 -30.16 -7.50
C PRO A 236 16.38 -29.64 -7.14
N VAL A 237 17.31 -29.64 -8.10
CA VAL A 237 18.68 -29.13 -7.88
C VAL A 237 18.69 -27.61 -7.62
N PHE A 238 17.73 -26.88 -8.19
CA PHE A 238 17.67 -25.42 -8.03
C PHE A 238 16.84 -25.00 -6.83
N ALA A 239 15.64 -25.58 -6.64
CA ALA A 239 14.73 -25.25 -5.54
C ALA A 239 15.13 -26.01 -4.24
N THR A 240 16.11 -25.47 -3.51
CA THR A 240 16.64 -26.08 -2.29
C THR A 240 16.69 -25.10 -1.12
N ARG A 241 16.54 -25.62 0.11
CA ARG A 241 16.66 -24.83 1.35
C ARG A 241 18.01 -24.14 1.51
N ALA A 242 19.08 -24.77 1.02
CA ALA A 242 20.42 -24.19 1.05
C ALA A 242 20.54 -22.90 0.20
N ARG A 243 19.81 -22.81 -0.92
CA ARG A 243 19.82 -21.63 -1.80
C ARG A 243 18.82 -20.56 -1.38
N PHE A 244 17.74 -20.95 -0.68
CA PHE A 244 16.68 -20.05 -0.22
C PHE A 244 16.35 -20.25 1.26
N PRO A 245 17.30 -19.96 2.18
CA PRO A 245 17.09 -20.19 3.61
C PRO A 245 15.92 -19.37 4.18
N GLU A 246 15.68 -18.16 3.65
CA GLU A 246 14.67 -17.21 4.13
C GLU A 246 13.27 -17.43 3.53
N ALA A 247 13.13 -18.26 2.49
CA ALA A 247 11.81 -18.57 1.93
C ALA A 247 10.98 -19.36 2.94
N ASP A 248 9.70 -19.04 3.10
CA ASP A 248 8.82 -19.82 3.98
C ASP A 248 8.61 -21.23 3.40
N GLU A 249 8.41 -21.31 2.08
CA GLU A 249 8.17 -22.54 1.35
C GLU A 249 9.08 -22.69 0.13
N ILE A 250 9.50 -23.93 -0.13
CA ILE A 250 10.26 -24.30 -1.32
C ILE A 250 9.59 -25.51 -1.95
N VAL A 251 9.12 -25.33 -3.18
CA VAL A 251 8.29 -26.30 -3.89
C VAL A 251 9.01 -26.77 -5.15
N VAL A 252 9.14 -28.09 -5.28
CA VAL A 252 9.63 -28.73 -6.51
C VAL A 252 8.42 -29.24 -7.30
N ASP A 253 7.90 -28.42 -8.20
CA ASP A 253 6.81 -28.79 -9.11
C ASP A 253 6.85 -27.90 -10.37
N TRP A 254 6.10 -28.31 -11.38
CA TRP A 254 5.81 -27.47 -12.52
C TRP A 254 5.03 -26.22 -12.06
N PRO A 255 5.52 -25.01 -12.38
CA PRO A 255 4.91 -23.76 -11.91
C PRO A 255 3.39 -23.66 -12.09
N HIS A 256 2.88 -23.98 -13.29
CA HIS A 256 1.45 -23.94 -13.59
C HIS A 256 0.64 -25.00 -12.81
N ARG A 257 1.23 -26.18 -12.52
CA ARG A 257 0.56 -27.23 -11.73
C ARG A 257 0.46 -26.87 -10.26
N TYR A 258 1.49 -26.22 -9.72
CA TYR A 258 1.48 -25.69 -8.36
C TYR A 258 0.50 -24.52 -8.25
N LEU A 259 0.53 -23.57 -9.19
CA LEU A 259 -0.35 -22.41 -9.16
C LEU A 259 -1.83 -22.80 -9.19
N ARG A 260 -2.23 -23.75 -10.05
CA ARG A 260 -3.62 -24.24 -10.15
C ARG A 260 -4.21 -24.81 -8.85
N ARG A 261 -3.36 -25.29 -7.92
CA ARG A 261 -3.80 -25.84 -6.63
C ARG A 261 -3.56 -24.88 -5.46
N THR A 262 -3.05 -23.69 -5.75
CA THR A 262 -2.72 -22.68 -4.74
C THR A 262 -3.81 -21.62 -4.76
N GLY A 263 -4.44 -21.38 -3.61
CA GLY A 263 -5.33 -20.23 -3.46
C GLY A 263 -4.56 -18.93 -3.64
N THR A 264 -5.03 -18.06 -4.52
CA THR A 264 -4.53 -16.69 -4.69
C THR A 264 -5.65 -15.70 -4.38
N ASP A 265 -5.26 -14.49 -4.01
CA ASP A 265 -6.16 -13.40 -3.65
C ASP A 265 -5.65 -12.07 -4.24
N ASP A 266 -6.40 -10.99 -4.05
CA ASP A 266 -6.05 -9.64 -4.55
C ASP A 266 -4.85 -9.00 -3.82
N ARG A 267 -4.20 -9.73 -2.91
CA ARG A 267 -2.95 -9.34 -2.23
C ARG A 267 -1.76 -10.16 -2.71
N THR A 268 -2.01 -11.25 -3.42
CA THR A 268 -0.99 -12.18 -3.91
C THR A 268 -0.14 -11.55 -5.01
N VAL A 269 1.18 -11.71 -4.89
CA VAL A 269 2.18 -11.25 -5.86
C VAL A 269 2.81 -12.46 -6.53
N LEU A 270 2.78 -12.48 -7.87
CA LEU A 270 3.37 -13.54 -8.68
C LEU A 270 4.57 -13.00 -9.46
N CYS A 271 5.76 -13.57 -9.25
CA CYS A 271 6.99 -13.17 -9.91
C CYS A 271 7.54 -14.32 -10.76
N VAL A 272 7.49 -14.18 -12.08
CA VAL A 272 7.99 -15.18 -13.04
C VAL A 272 9.42 -14.82 -13.45
N LEU A 273 10.38 -15.56 -12.90
CA LEU A 273 11.81 -15.37 -13.12
C LEU A 273 12.41 -16.43 -14.06
N THR A 274 11.57 -17.30 -14.64
CA THR A 274 11.96 -18.20 -15.73
C THR A 274 11.71 -17.53 -17.09
N HIS A 275 12.57 -17.85 -18.06
CA HIS A 275 12.45 -17.42 -19.45
C HIS A 275 12.29 -18.61 -20.41
N ASP A 276 12.15 -19.82 -19.88
CA ASP A 276 11.90 -21.01 -20.68
C ASP A 276 10.39 -21.10 -20.96
N ALA A 277 10.04 -20.98 -22.25
CA ALA A 277 8.68 -21.03 -22.76
C ALA A 277 7.89 -22.28 -22.36
N LYS A 278 8.60 -23.38 -22.06
CA LYS A 278 8.00 -24.62 -21.55
C LYS A 278 7.34 -24.42 -20.18
N PHE A 279 7.80 -23.44 -19.40
CA PHE A 279 7.33 -23.16 -18.06
C PHE A 279 6.56 -21.84 -17.96
N ASP A 280 7.07 -20.75 -18.57
CA ASP A 280 6.50 -19.41 -18.35
C ASP A 280 5.15 -19.19 -19.07
N VAL A 281 5.00 -19.65 -20.32
CA VAL A 281 3.74 -19.53 -21.08
C VAL A 281 2.57 -20.22 -20.39
N PRO A 282 2.62 -21.53 -20.05
CA PRO A 282 1.51 -22.18 -19.38
C PRO A 282 1.25 -21.61 -17.98
N LEU A 283 2.28 -21.13 -17.28
CA LEU A 283 2.12 -20.47 -15.99
C LEU A 283 1.37 -19.15 -16.12
N LEU A 284 1.78 -18.30 -17.05
CA LEU A 284 1.21 -16.96 -17.23
C LEU A 284 -0.21 -17.01 -17.80
N ALA A 285 -0.52 -17.98 -18.66
CA ALA A 285 -1.89 -18.20 -19.12
C ALA A 285 -2.88 -18.45 -17.96
N GLU A 286 -2.45 -19.24 -16.96
CA GLU A 286 -3.21 -19.47 -15.73
C GLU A 286 -3.22 -18.21 -14.84
N ALA A 287 -2.04 -17.66 -14.53
CA ALA A 287 -1.88 -16.54 -13.62
C ALA A 287 -2.69 -15.31 -14.01
N LEU A 288 -2.71 -14.96 -15.30
CA LEU A 288 -3.42 -13.77 -15.81
C LEU A 288 -4.94 -13.89 -15.74
N SER A 289 -5.47 -15.07 -15.41
CA SER A 289 -6.91 -15.33 -15.19
C SER A 289 -7.27 -15.40 -13.70
N MET A 290 -6.29 -15.44 -12.80
CA MET A 290 -6.51 -15.59 -11.36
C MET A 290 -6.49 -14.23 -10.64
N PRO A 291 -7.11 -14.12 -9.44
CA PRO A 291 -6.95 -12.95 -8.57
C PRO A 291 -5.49 -12.84 -8.11
N ALA A 292 -4.90 -11.67 -8.32
CA ALA A 292 -3.52 -11.34 -7.94
C ALA A 292 -3.33 -9.82 -7.99
N ALA A 293 -2.67 -9.27 -6.96
CA ALA A 293 -2.29 -7.86 -6.89
C ALA A 293 -1.29 -7.46 -7.98
N PHE A 294 -0.40 -8.39 -8.32
CA PHE A 294 0.72 -8.14 -9.21
C PHE A 294 1.13 -9.43 -9.92
N ILE A 295 1.33 -9.35 -11.24
CA ILE A 295 1.84 -10.45 -12.06
C ILE A 295 2.99 -9.90 -12.88
N GLY A 296 4.21 -10.23 -12.48
CA GLY A 296 5.43 -9.74 -13.12
C GLY A 296 6.20 -10.85 -13.81
N ALA A 297 6.81 -10.54 -14.96
CA ALA A 297 7.65 -11.50 -15.67
C ALA A 297 8.97 -10.88 -16.13
N MET A 298 10.07 -11.43 -15.62
CA MET A 298 11.44 -11.01 -15.91
C MET A 298 11.80 -11.28 -17.37
N GLY A 299 12.60 -10.41 -17.96
CA GLY A 299 13.11 -10.59 -19.32
C GLY A 299 13.51 -9.26 -19.97
N SER A 300 14.38 -9.33 -20.96
CA SER A 300 14.70 -8.18 -21.82
C SER A 300 13.46 -7.75 -22.64
N ARG A 301 13.49 -6.55 -23.25
CA ARG A 301 12.43 -6.11 -24.18
C ARG A 301 12.14 -7.14 -25.27
N ARG A 302 13.18 -7.74 -25.86
CA ARG A 302 13.04 -8.83 -26.83
C ARG A 302 12.35 -10.06 -26.24
N THR A 303 12.68 -10.44 -25.00
CA THR A 303 12.04 -11.58 -24.31
C THR A 303 10.57 -11.30 -24.03
N HIS A 304 10.26 -10.07 -23.62
CA HIS A 304 8.91 -9.59 -23.39
C HIS A 304 8.05 -9.67 -24.67
N GLU A 305 8.54 -9.14 -25.79
CA GLU A 305 7.84 -9.18 -27.08
C GLU A 305 7.56 -10.62 -27.54
N ASP A 306 8.57 -11.50 -27.42
CA ASP A 306 8.43 -12.92 -27.75
C ASP A 306 7.39 -13.62 -26.88
N ARG A 307 7.43 -13.38 -25.57
CA ARG A 307 6.48 -13.91 -24.60
C ARG A 307 5.05 -13.45 -24.90
N ASN A 308 4.84 -12.16 -25.16
CA ASN A 308 3.52 -11.64 -25.48
C ASN A 308 2.95 -12.30 -26.74
N ARG A 309 3.78 -12.53 -27.76
CA ARG A 309 3.36 -13.24 -28.97
C ARG A 309 2.91 -14.67 -28.64
N ARG A 310 3.70 -15.43 -27.88
CA ARG A 310 3.35 -16.80 -27.47
C ARG A 310 2.11 -16.87 -26.58
N LEU A 311 1.92 -15.88 -25.70
CA LEU A 311 0.72 -15.81 -24.86
C LEU A 311 -0.54 -15.56 -25.69
N ARG A 312 -0.46 -14.71 -26.71
CA ARG A 312 -1.58 -14.53 -27.67
C ARG A 312 -1.87 -15.80 -28.45
N GLU A 313 -0.82 -16.47 -28.93
CA GLU A 313 -0.94 -17.78 -29.60
C GLU A 313 -1.58 -18.83 -28.67
N ALA A 314 -1.33 -18.74 -27.36
CA ALA A 314 -1.94 -19.58 -26.33
C ALA A 314 -3.35 -19.13 -25.89
N GLY A 315 -3.92 -18.09 -26.51
CA GLY A 315 -5.29 -17.63 -26.27
C GLY A 315 -5.47 -16.59 -25.15
N VAL A 316 -4.38 -16.01 -24.63
CA VAL A 316 -4.47 -14.92 -23.65
C VAL A 316 -4.95 -13.64 -24.34
N THR A 317 -6.01 -13.03 -23.79
CA THR A 317 -6.61 -11.80 -24.31
C THR A 317 -5.76 -10.56 -24.01
N GLU A 318 -5.97 -9.46 -24.74
CA GLU A 318 -5.29 -8.18 -24.44
C GLU A 318 -5.66 -7.63 -23.06
N THR A 319 -6.88 -7.85 -22.58
CA THR A 319 -7.31 -7.45 -21.23
C THR A 319 -6.53 -8.21 -20.15
N GLN A 320 -6.30 -9.51 -20.35
CA GLN A 320 -5.46 -10.30 -19.47
C GLN A 320 -3.99 -9.87 -19.57
N LEU A 321 -3.46 -9.68 -20.79
CA LEU A 321 -2.08 -9.22 -21.01
C LEU A 321 -1.81 -7.84 -20.39
N ALA A 322 -2.79 -6.94 -20.34
CA ALA A 322 -2.64 -5.63 -19.71
C ALA A 322 -2.33 -5.69 -18.20
N ARG A 323 -2.61 -6.83 -17.54
CA ARG A 323 -2.25 -7.10 -16.15
C ARG A 323 -0.77 -7.47 -15.98
N LEU A 324 -0.10 -7.92 -17.05
CA LEU A 324 1.29 -8.39 -17.00
C LEU A 324 2.27 -7.21 -16.89
N ARG A 325 3.11 -7.22 -15.86
CA ARG A 325 4.25 -6.32 -15.70
C ARG A 325 5.51 -6.96 -16.29
N SER A 326 5.83 -6.59 -17.52
CA SER A 326 6.96 -7.18 -18.25
C SER A 326 7.54 -6.15 -19.23
N PRO A 327 8.87 -5.91 -19.25
CA PRO A 327 9.85 -6.33 -18.23
C PRO A 327 9.43 -5.95 -16.80
N ILE A 328 9.74 -6.82 -15.85
CA ILE A 328 9.34 -6.64 -14.44
C ILE A 328 10.21 -5.59 -13.75
N GLY A 329 9.62 -4.82 -12.85
CA GLY A 329 10.27 -3.80 -12.04
C GLY A 329 10.27 -2.41 -12.67
N LEU A 330 10.46 -1.39 -11.82
CA LEU A 330 10.63 -0.02 -12.28
C LEU A 330 11.96 0.17 -13.04
N ASP A 331 11.99 1.14 -13.95
CA ASP A 331 13.21 1.52 -14.65
C ASP A 331 14.13 2.36 -13.74
N LEU A 332 14.88 1.67 -12.88
CA LEU A 332 15.89 2.26 -11.99
C LEU A 332 17.31 2.20 -12.58
N GLY A 333 17.47 1.69 -13.81
CA GLY A 333 18.78 1.38 -14.37
C GLY A 333 19.51 0.23 -13.66
N ALA A 334 18.77 -0.67 -13.00
CA ALA A 334 19.28 -1.80 -12.22
C ALA A 334 20.19 -2.72 -13.03
N ARG A 335 21.30 -3.16 -12.42
CA ARG A 335 22.32 -4.03 -13.02
C ARG A 335 22.61 -5.27 -12.19
N THR A 336 22.48 -5.17 -10.87
CA THR A 336 22.70 -6.30 -9.96
C THR A 336 21.39 -7.02 -9.64
N PRO A 337 21.45 -8.28 -9.15
CA PRO A 337 20.27 -8.98 -8.64
C PRO A 337 19.54 -8.20 -7.53
N GLU A 338 20.29 -7.57 -6.61
CA GLU A 338 19.75 -6.77 -5.52
C GLU A 338 19.04 -5.51 -6.02
N GLU A 339 19.64 -4.77 -6.97
CA GLU A 339 19.01 -3.60 -7.58
C GLU A 339 17.75 -3.98 -8.38
N THR A 340 17.78 -5.13 -9.04
CA THR A 340 16.62 -5.66 -9.79
C THR A 340 15.52 -6.09 -8.81
N ALA A 341 15.85 -6.75 -7.71
CA ALA A 341 14.88 -7.10 -6.67
C ALA A 341 14.25 -5.85 -6.06
N LEU A 342 15.04 -4.80 -5.82
CA LEU A 342 14.55 -3.50 -5.34
C LEU A 342 13.61 -2.84 -6.37
N SER A 343 13.93 -2.90 -7.66
CA SER A 343 13.06 -2.33 -8.70
C SER A 343 11.72 -3.05 -8.82
N ILE A 344 11.72 -4.38 -8.67
CA ILE A 344 10.50 -5.21 -8.62
C ILE A 344 9.66 -4.85 -7.39
N ALA A 345 10.28 -4.79 -6.22
CA ALA A 345 9.61 -4.43 -4.98
C ALA A 345 9.00 -3.03 -5.02
N ALA A 346 9.74 -2.06 -5.56
CA ALA A 346 9.23 -0.71 -5.77
C ALA A 346 8.01 -0.68 -6.71
N GLU A 347 8.02 -1.48 -7.79
CA GLU A 347 6.87 -1.59 -8.70
C GLU A 347 5.64 -2.24 -8.03
N ILE A 348 5.85 -3.27 -7.21
CA ILE A 348 4.78 -3.92 -6.42
C ILE A 348 4.12 -2.89 -5.50
N ILE A 349 4.92 -2.15 -4.73
CA ILE A 349 4.43 -1.10 -3.81
C ILE A 349 3.69 0.00 -4.60
N ALA A 350 4.30 0.51 -5.68
CA ALA A 350 3.69 1.54 -6.51
C ALA A 350 2.34 1.09 -7.09
N THR A 351 2.26 -0.14 -7.61
CA THR A 351 1.01 -0.70 -8.16
C THR A 351 -0.07 -0.82 -7.09
N ARG A 352 0.30 -1.32 -5.90
CA ARG A 352 -0.65 -1.51 -4.78
C ARG A 352 -1.19 -0.19 -4.26
N HIS A 353 -0.34 0.82 -4.14
CA HIS A 353 -0.69 2.11 -3.52
C HIS A 353 -1.05 3.21 -4.53
N GLY A 354 -1.04 2.92 -5.84
CA GLY A 354 -1.28 3.93 -6.88
C GLY A 354 -0.15 4.97 -6.99
N GLY A 355 1.06 4.58 -6.60
CA GLY A 355 2.27 5.38 -6.75
C GLY A 355 2.75 5.41 -8.20
N THR A 356 3.48 6.47 -8.56
CA THR A 356 4.02 6.65 -9.92
C THR A 356 5.46 6.15 -10.08
N GLY A 357 6.20 5.96 -8.98
CA GLY A 357 7.62 5.61 -9.01
C GLY A 357 8.57 6.76 -9.40
N VAL A 358 8.05 7.99 -9.56
CA VAL A 358 8.86 9.20 -9.84
C VAL A 358 9.36 9.85 -8.54
N PRO A 359 10.44 10.65 -8.56
CA PRO A 359 10.92 11.35 -7.37
C PRO A 359 9.86 12.27 -6.74
N LEU A 360 9.83 12.33 -5.40
CA LEU A 360 8.96 13.24 -4.65
C LEU A 360 9.43 14.70 -4.69
N THR A 361 10.68 14.97 -5.05
CA THR A 361 11.22 16.33 -5.14
C THR A 361 10.41 17.17 -6.13
N GLY A 362 9.80 18.26 -5.65
CA GLY A 362 8.94 19.12 -6.47
C GLY A 362 7.49 18.62 -6.60
N ALA A 363 7.13 17.49 -5.99
CA ALA A 363 5.74 17.06 -5.91
C ALA A 363 4.99 17.90 -4.88
N THR A 364 3.81 18.40 -5.26
CA THR A 364 2.89 19.16 -4.40
C THR A 364 1.75 18.30 -3.85
N VAL A 365 1.72 17.01 -4.21
CA VAL A 365 0.70 16.06 -3.76
C VAL A 365 1.14 15.36 -2.47
N PRO A 366 0.19 14.96 -1.61
CA PRO A 366 0.50 14.16 -0.42
C PRO A 366 1.27 12.89 -0.77
N ILE A 367 2.25 12.53 0.08
CA ILE A 367 3.07 11.31 -0.06
C ILE A 367 2.17 10.06 -0.01
N HIS A 368 1.23 10.06 0.93
CA HIS A 368 0.22 9.02 1.06
C HIS A 368 -1.06 9.48 0.36
N ARG A 369 -1.33 8.90 -0.80
CA ARG A 369 -2.58 9.17 -1.52
C ARG A 369 -3.68 8.28 -0.95
N THR A 370 -4.70 8.88 -0.37
CA THR A 370 -5.98 8.23 -0.15
C THR A 370 -6.58 7.98 -1.54
N ARG A 371 -6.87 6.73 -1.89
CA ARG A 371 -7.64 6.44 -3.12
C ARG A 371 -9.05 6.99 -2.89
N GLU A 372 -9.33 8.18 -3.42
CA GLU A 372 -10.71 8.64 -3.62
C GLU A 372 -11.39 7.64 -4.57
N ARG A 373 -12.55 7.10 -4.15
CA ARG A 373 -13.42 6.36 -5.05
C ARG A 373 -13.78 7.30 -6.18
N GLY A 374 -13.54 6.87 -7.42
CA GLY A 374 -13.62 7.73 -8.59
C GLY A 374 -14.95 8.49 -8.64
N GLU A 375 -14.88 9.80 -8.43
CA GLU A 375 -15.90 10.70 -8.96
C GLU A 375 -15.97 10.46 -10.47
N GLY A 376 -17.18 10.19 -10.96
CA GLY A 376 -17.42 9.90 -12.36
C GLY A 376 -16.72 10.93 -13.24
N ARG A 377 -15.88 10.45 -14.17
CA ARG A 377 -15.29 11.25 -15.24
C ARG A 377 -16.39 12.11 -15.87
N ARG A 378 -16.49 13.38 -15.47
CA ARG A 378 -17.06 14.40 -16.33
C ARG A 378 -16.14 14.44 -17.54
N ARG A 379 -16.68 14.02 -18.68
CA ARG A 379 -16.02 14.15 -19.98
C ARG A 379 -15.89 15.65 -20.27
N GLU A 380 -14.76 16.23 -19.90
CA GLU A 380 -14.30 17.45 -20.54
C GLU A 380 -13.59 17.05 -21.85
N GLY A 381 -14.08 17.61 -22.96
CA GLY A 381 -13.57 17.38 -24.31
C GLY A 381 -12.13 17.91 -24.50
N PRO A 382 -11.48 17.59 -25.62
CA PRO A 382 -10.07 17.87 -25.80
C PRO A 382 -9.84 19.38 -25.92
N ALA A 383 -9.18 19.97 -24.92
CA ALA A 383 -8.57 21.27 -25.07
C ALA A 383 -7.38 21.16 -26.04
N SER A 384 -7.44 21.96 -27.10
CA SER A 384 -6.40 22.12 -28.12
C SER A 384 -5.06 22.52 -27.49
N VAL A 385 -4.04 21.68 -27.65
CA VAL A 385 -2.65 22.04 -27.33
C VAL A 385 -2.05 22.76 -28.53
N THR A 386 -2.03 24.09 -28.46
CA THR A 386 -1.25 24.94 -29.36
C THR A 386 0.08 25.26 -28.68
N GLY A 387 1.18 24.78 -29.28
CA GLY A 387 2.48 25.43 -29.30
C GLY A 387 3.29 25.49 -28.01
N LEU A 388 4.24 24.57 -27.84
CA LEU A 388 5.55 24.93 -27.30
C LEU A 388 6.66 24.38 -28.19
N LEU A 389 7.46 25.31 -28.71
CA LEU A 389 8.63 25.08 -29.55
C LEU A 389 9.67 24.20 -28.82
N VAL A 390 10.19 23.22 -29.57
CA VAL A 390 11.44 22.51 -29.27
C VAL A 390 12.61 23.37 -29.75
N PRO A 391 13.65 23.66 -28.95
CA PRO A 391 14.88 24.24 -29.47
C PRO A 391 15.75 23.12 -30.06
N GLY A 392 15.92 23.12 -31.38
CA GLY A 392 16.89 22.28 -32.10
C GLY A 392 18.31 22.89 -32.07
N PRO A 393 19.36 22.09 -32.27
CA PRO A 393 20.74 22.52 -32.09
C PRO A 393 21.23 23.40 -33.25
N ALA A 394 22.01 24.42 -32.89
CA ALA A 394 22.66 25.34 -33.82
C ALA A 394 23.75 24.63 -34.64
N LEU A 395 23.54 24.52 -35.95
CA LEU A 395 24.59 24.25 -36.93
C LEU A 395 24.78 25.51 -37.77
N ALA A 396 25.99 26.06 -37.68
CA ALA A 396 26.46 27.21 -38.44
C ALA A 396 26.44 26.91 -39.94
N TYR A 397 25.72 27.71 -40.71
CA TYR A 397 25.85 27.76 -42.16
C TYR A 397 26.44 29.09 -42.59
N ASN A 398 27.45 28.97 -43.44
CA ASN A 398 28.41 29.97 -43.87
C ASN A 398 27.77 30.99 -44.82
N SER A 399 28.12 32.25 -44.64
CA SER A 399 27.74 33.38 -45.49
C SER A 399 28.59 33.42 -46.77
N SER A 400 27.95 33.48 -47.94
CA SER A 400 28.59 33.99 -49.15
C SER A 400 27.54 34.63 -50.07
N GLY A 401 27.67 35.94 -50.31
CA GLY A 401 26.82 36.66 -51.26
C GLY A 401 26.92 38.18 -51.13
N ARG A 402 28.10 38.74 -51.39
CA ARG A 402 28.32 40.19 -51.54
C ARG A 402 27.79 40.66 -52.91
N ALA A 403 27.00 41.73 -52.89
CA ALA A 403 26.98 42.81 -53.88
C ALA A 403 26.81 44.09 -53.05
N GLY A 404 27.57 45.17 -53.14
CA GLY A 404 28.46 45.71 -54.16
C GLY A 404 28.18 47.21 -54.21
N ARG A 405 29.23 48.06 -54.24
CA ARG A 405 29.26 49.55 -54.23
C ARG A 405 29.32 50.17 -52.82
N ALA A 406 30.10 51.21 -52.55
CA ALA A 406 31.15 51.95 -53.25
C ALA A 406 31.78 52.91 -52.20
N SER A 407 32.84 53.62 -52.58
CA SER A 407 33.37 54.86 -51.97
C SER A 407 34.66 54.73 -51.14
N THR A 408 35.77 54.84 -51.88
CA THR A 408 36.89 55.78 -51.67
C THR A 408 37.22 56.28 -50.26
N ARG A 409 38.44 55.96 -49.79
CA ARG A 409 39.51 56.98 -49.58
C ARG A 409 40.87 56.34 -49.33
N ARG A 410 41.88 56.95 -49.97
CA ARG A 410 43.32 56.66 -49.89
C ARG A 410 43.90 57.13 -48.56
N THR A 411 44.93 56.43 -48.06
CA THR A 411 46.23 56.94 -47.57
C THR A 411 47.10 55.72 -47.24
N ARG A 412 48.11 55.41 -48.06
CA ARG A 412 49.54 55.74 -47.90
C ARG A 412 50.35 54.62 -47.24
N ASP A 413 51.24 54.10 -48.07
CA ASP A 413 52.41 53.25 -47.87
C ASP A 413 53.24 53.52 -46.61
N ALA A 414 53.83 52.45 -46.06
CA ALA A 414 55.27 52.37 -45.80
C ALA A 414 55.72 50.91 -45.57
N ASP A 415 56.72 50.53 -46.36
CA ASP A 415 57.87 49.67 -46.06
C ASP A 415 57.74 48.17 -45.78
N GLY A 416 58.48 47.40 -46.61
CA GLY A 416 58.82 46.01 -46.36
C GLY A 416 59.27 45.24 -47.61
N ARG A 417 60.30 45.73 -48.34
CA ARG A 417 61.00 44.93 -49.37
C ARG A 417 61.88 43.87 -48.73
N GLN A 418 61.85 42.65 -49.28
CA GLN A 418 62.95 41.71 -49.56
C GLN A 418 62.32 40.31 -49.79
N LEU A 419 62.61 39.49 -50.80
CA LEU A 419 63.74 39.34 -51.71
C LEU A 419 63.30 38.56 -52.97
N ALA A 420 64.08 38.77 -54.04
CA ALA A 420 64.33 37.95 -55.24
C ALA A 420 63.17 37.66 -56.22
#